data_AF-A0A1U7VEA4-F1
#
_entry.id   AF-A0A1U7VEA4-F1
#
_cell.length_a   1.000
_cell.length_b   1.000
_cell.length_c   1.000
_cell.angle_alpha   90.00
_cell.angle_beta   90.00
_cell.angle_gamma   90.00
#
_symmetry.space_group_name_H-M   'P 1'
#
loop_
_entity.id
_entity.type
_entity.pdbx_description
1 polymer ?
#
loop_
_entity_poly.entity_id
_entity_poly.type
_entity_poly.pdbx_seq_one_letter_code
_entity_poly.pdbx_strand_id
1 'polypeptide(L)'
;MEKASSAFDGKLNILINNVGTSITVEYTTEDYAHIFATNYESSFHLCQIAHPLLKASGAGIIVFNSSASSLVHVSGTSIYRPTKAAMNQLTRHLACEWAKDGIRVNGVVPWFINTPLVEHLVKDKTFLDGLMSRTPLKRPGEVEEVSSLVAYLCLPAASYITGQVIVVDGGFTICGFQFQRPEFGIPLKINENFKIGAEVEVQVYIIQHSKHERTQWRRLQRLPKVPDGLLMVWPLLSRGTSGIGHAVVEELAGLAGMIQLTRNLACEWGEDGIRVNAVAPWYTKTPLVKDVLKDKPFLDELIARMPLRRPGEVEEASSVVAYLCLSGASYVTGQVIAVDGGFTVYGFK
;
A
#
# COMPACT_ATOMS: atom_id res chain seq x y z
N MET A 1 -10.87 18.18 -21.01
CA MET A 1 -10.70 16.80 -21.51
C MET A 1 -10.62 16.74 -23.02
N GLU A 2 -11.35 17.56 -23.79
CA GLU A 2 -11.17 17.68 -25.25
C GLU A 2 -9.72 17.97 -25.66
N LYS A 3 -9.05 18.93 -25.01
CA LYS A 3 -7.62 19.20 -25.23
C LYS A 3 -6.72 17.98 -24.99
N ALA A 4 -6.99 17.19 -23.94
CA ALA A 4 -6.24 15.98 -23.63
C ALA A 4 -6.54 14.87 -24.66
N SER A 5 -7.82 14.68 -25.00
CA SER A 5 -8.26 13.76 -26.04
C SER A 5 -7.58 14.05 -27.38
N SER A 6 -7.56 15.31 -27.82
CA SER A 6 -6.87 15.72 -29.05
C SER A 6 -5.35 15.56 -28.97
N ALA A 7 -4.75 15.77 -27.80
CA ALA A 7 -3.30 15.61 -27.62
C ALA A 7 -2.82 14.15 -27.60
N PHE A 8 -3.73 13.20 -27.36
CA PHE A 8 -3.41 11.79 -27.15
C PHE A 8 -4.29 10.84 -28.00
N ASP A 9 -4.70 11.29 -29.19
CA ASP A 9 -5.47 10.50 -30.16
C ASP A 9 -6.71 9.79 -29.56
N GLY A 10 -7.43 10.49 -28.68
CA GLY A 10 -8.62 9.97 -28.01
C GLY A 10 -8.34 8.96 -26.90
N LYS A 11 -7.11 8.89 -26.39
CA LYS A 11 -6.70 7.95 -25.34
C LYS A 11 -6.11 8.67 -24.14
N LEU A 12 -6.24 8.05 -22.97
CA LEU A 12 -5.55 8.48 -21.76
C LEU A 12 -5.09 7.23 -21.04
N ASN A 13 -3.80 7.10 -20.76
CA ASN A 13 -3.30 5.92 -20.03
C ASN A 13 -3.37 6.10 -18.52
N ILE A 14 -3.09 7.31 -18.03
CA ILE A 14 -2.87 7.57 -16.60
C ILE A 14 -3.63 8.83 -16.17
N LEU A 15 -4.38 8.73 -15.08
CA LEU A 15 -5.02 9.85 -14.39
C LEU A 15 -4.54 9.90 -12.93
N ILE A 16 -3.90 10.99 -12.54
CA ILE A 16 -3.46 11.22 -11.15
C ILE A 16 -4.33 12.30 -10.51
N ASN A 17 -5.21 11.90 -9.59
CA ASN A 17 -6.03 12.81 -8.81
C ASN A 17 -5.25 13.29 -7.58
N ASN A 18 -4.46 14.36 -7.76
CA ASN A 18 -3.56 14.86 -6.71
C ASN A 18 -4.10 16.05 -5.90
N VAL A 19 -5.09 16.78 -6.42
CA VAL A 19 -5.51 18.06 -5.83
C VAL A 19 -6.03 17.89 -4.39
N GLY A 20 -5.76 18.89 -3.56
CA GLY A 20 -6.20 18.92 -2.17
C GLY A 20 -6.05 20.31 -1.56
N THR A 21 -7.05 20.75 -0.80
CA THR A 21 -7.02 21.99 -0.01
C THR A 21 -7.58 21.78 1.39
N SER A 22 -7.04 22.50 2.37
CA SER A 22 -7.53 22.63 3.74
C SER A 22 -7.31 24.06 4.17
N ILE A 23 -8.39 24.80 4.45
CA ILE A 23 -8.37 26.27 4.48
C ILE A 23 -8.39 26.87 5.89
N THR A 24 -8.95 26.19 6.89
CA THR A 24 -9.20 26.79 8.21
C THR A 24 -9.53 25.76 9.30
N VAL A 25 -9.47 26.19 10.56
CA VAL A 25 -9.92 25.46 11.76
C VAL A 25 -11.37 25.79 12.15
N GLU A 26 -11.88 26.95 11.73
CA GLU A 26 -13.28 27.37 11.88
C GLU A 26 -13.93 27.44 10.50
N TYR A 27 -15.01 26.68 10.29
CA TYR A 27 -15.57 26.49 8.95
C TYR A 27 -16.88 27.24 8.76
N THR A 28 -16.97 27.98 7.66
CA THR A 28 -18.24 28.44 7.09
C THR A 28 -18.87 27.35 6.22
N THR A 29 -20.13 27.56 5.81
CA THR A 29 -20.80 26.68 4.84
C THR A 29 -20.09 26.70 3.49
N GLU A 30 -19.57 27.86 3.11
CA GLU A 30 -18.82 28.10 1.89
C GLU A 30 -17.48 27.34 1.92
N ASP A 31 -16.78 27.34 3.06
CA ASP A 31 -15.55 26.55 3.23
C ASP A 31 -15.82 25.05 3.10
N TYR A 32 -16.91 24.56 3.71
CA TYR A 32 -17.33 23.17 3.57
C TYR A 32 -17.53 22.80 2.09
N ALA A 33 -18.33 23.60 1.38
CA ALA A 33 -18.63 23.35 -0.04
C ALA A 33 -17.36 23.40 -0.89
N HIS A 34 -16.47 24.39 -0.65
CA HIS A 34 -15.22 24.52 -1.38
C HIS A 34 -14.28 23.33 -1.17
N ILE A 35 -14.14 22.84 0.06
CA ILE A 35 -13.28 21.68 0.39
C ILE A 35 -13.81 20.41 -0.29
N PHE A 36 -15.12 20.15 -0.23
CA PHE A 36 -15.72 18.98 -0.88
C PHE A 36 -15.63 19.06 -2.40
N ALA A 37 -15.97 20.22 -2.98
CA ALA A 37 -15.87 20.46 -4.41
C ALA A 37 -14.44 20.24 -4.92
N THR A 38 -13.45 20.78 -4.20
CA THR A 38 -12.04 20.71 -4.61
C THR A 38 -11.46 19.32 -4.41
N ASN A 39 -11.69 18.67 -3.28
CA ASN A 39 -10.98 17.43 -2.95
C ASN A 39 -11.67 16.20 -3.53
N TYR A 40 -13.00 16.11 -3.40
CA TYR A 40 -13.76 14.92 -3.73
C TYR A 40 -14.48 15.04 -5.07
N GLU A 41 -15.33 16.04 -5.24
CA GLU A 41 -16.18 16.16 -6.44
C GLU A 41 -15.34 16.32 -7.71
N SER A 42 -14.28 17.15 -7.66
CA SER A 42 -13.36 17.31 -8.78
C SER A 42 -12.77 15.98 -9.24
N SER A 43 -12.30 15.15 -8.30
CA SER A 43 -11.68 13.86 -8.58
C SER A 43 -12.71 12.87 -9.13
N PHE A 44 -13.92 12.85 -8.56
CA PHE A 44 -15.03 12.02 -9.04
C PHE A 44 -15.43 12.39 -10.48
N HIS A 45 -15.65 13.67 -10.76
CA HIS A 45 -16.04 14.14 -12.09
C HIS A 45 -14.93 13.95 -13.12
N LEU A 46 -13.66 14.17 -12.75
CA LEU A 46 -12.53 13.87 -13.63
C LEU A 46 -12.49 12.39 -14.02
N CYS A 47 -12.77 11.48 -13.08
CA CYS A 47 -12.86 10.05 -13.39
C CYS A 47 -13.98 9.76 -14.40
N GLN A 48 -15.17 10.33 -14.21
CA GLN A 48 -16.30 10.13 -15.14
C GLN A 48 -15.96 10.60 -16.56
N ILE A 49 -15.36 11.79 -16.69
CA ILE A 49 -15.01 12.36 -17.99
C ILE A 49 -13.82 11.61 -18.62
N ALA A 50 -12.90 11.07 -17.81
CA ALA A 50 -11.74 10.31 -18.27
C ALA A 50 -12.05 8.86 -18.66
N HIS A 51 -13.10 8.26 -18.11
CA HIS A 51 -13.46 6.86 -18.34
C HIS A 51 -13.43 6.43 -19.82
N PRO A 52 -14.06 7.13 -20.78
CA PRO A 52 -14.02 6.70 -22.18
C PRO A 52 -12.58 6.68 -22.76
N LEU A 53 -11.74 7.65 -22.38
CA LEU A 53 -10.34 7.73 -22.85
C LEU A 53 -9.46 6.65 -22.18
N LEU A 54 -9.69 6.40 -20.89
CA LEU A 54 -9.03 5.36 -20.12
C LEU A 54 -9.36 3.97 -20.68
N LYS A 55 -10.65 3.73 -20.97
CA LYS A 55 -11.12 2.50 -21.61
C LYS A 55 -10.53 2.34 -23.00
N ALA A 56 -10.50 3.39 -23.82
CA ALA A 56 -9.91 3.37 -25.16
C ALA A 56 -8.39 3.09 -25.16
N SER A 57 -7.70 3.35 -24.04
CA SER A 57 -6.28 3.02 -23.88
C SER A 57 -6.01 1.51 -23.75
N GLY A 58 -7.01 0.72 -23.34
CA GLY A 58 -6.91 -0.73 -23.09
C GLY A 58 -6.16 -1.12 -21.80
N ALA A 59 -5.51 -0.17 -21.13
CA ALA A 59 -4.76 -0.38 -19.89
C ALA A 59 -4.78 0.90 -19.03
N GLY A 60 -6.00 1.39 -18.75
CA GLY A 60 -6.20 2.64 -18.03
C GLY A 60 -5.78 2.54 -16.56
N ILE A 61 -5.25 3.63 -16.01
CA ILE A 61 -4.72 3.67 -14.65
C ILE A 61 -5.19 4.95 -13.97
N ILE A 62 -5.73 4.80 -12.76
CA ILE A 62 -6.11 5.91 -11.90
C ILE A 62 -5.39 5.78 -10.57
N VAL A 63 -4.77 6.87 -10.13
CA VAL A 63 -4.19 6.96 -8.78
C VAL A 63 -4.78 8.16 -8.05
N PHE A 64 -5.36 7.93 -6.88
CA PHE A 64 -5.83 8.99 -5.99
C PHE A 64 -4.76 9.31 -4.95
N ASN A 65 -4.44 10.60 -4.75
CA ASN A 65 -3.62 11.04 -3.64
C ASN A 65 -4.51 11.47 -2.46
N SER A 66 -4.50 10.66 -1.42
CA SER A 66 -5.32 10.81 -0.21
C SER A 66 -4.51 11.45 0.92
N SER A 67 -4.72 11.04 2.17
CA SER A 67 -3.96 11.51 3.34
C SER A 67 -4.05 10.51 4.50
N ALA A 68 -3.00 10.32 5.28
CA ALA A 68 -3.04 9.44 6.47
C ALA A 68 -4.11 9.87 7.50
N SER A 69 -4.48 11.15 7.50
CA SER A 69 -5.59 11.68 8.29
C SER A 69 -6.99 11.16 7.87
N SER A 70 -7.07 10.44 6.74
CA SER A 70 -8.27 9.70 6.34
C SER A 70 -8.44 8.37 7.09
N LEU A 71 -7.37 7.88 7.73
CA LEU A 71 -7.33 6.59 8.42
C LEU A 71 -7.33 6.74 9.95
N VAL A 72 -6.73 7.82 10.45
CA VAL A 72 -6.58 8.06 11.89
C VAL A 72 -6.98 9.48 12.26
N HIS A 73 -7.30 9.67 13.55
CA HIS A 73 -7.56 11.00 14.08
C HIS A 73 -6.28 11.86 14.08
N VAL A 74 -6.44 13.10 13.66
CA VAL A 74 -5.46 14.18 13.81
C VAL A 74 -6.26 15.40 14.31
N SER A 75 -5.69 16.36 15.03
CA SER A 75 -6.42 17.58 15.43
C SER A 75 -6.47 18.62 14.30
N GLY A 76 -7.51 19.46 14.24
CA GLY A 76 -7.48 20.70 13.41
C GLY A 76 -7.86 20.64 11.92
N THR A 77 -8.39 19.54 11.37
CA THR A 77 -8.87 19.50 9.96
C THR A 77 -10.11 18.59 9.78
N SER A 78 -11.21 18.88 10.47
CA SER A 78 -12.37 17.97 10.55
C SER A 78 -13.15 17.79 9.24
N ILE A 79 -13.15 18.77 8.33
CA ILE A 79 -13.87 18.68 7.04
C ILE A 79 -13.00 18.05 5.94
N TYR A 80 -11.71 18.39 5.91
CA TYR A 80 -10.76 17.84 4.95
C TYR A 80 -10.70 16.30 4.99
N ARG A 81 -10.67 15.72 6.19
CA ARG A 81 -10.45 14.29 6.41
C ARG A 81 -11.54 13.40 5.81
N PRO A 82 -12.85 13.66 6.03
CA PRO A 82 -13.92 12.98 5.33
C PRO A 82 -13.75 12.97 3.82
N THR A 83 -13.31 14.07 3.20
CA THR A 83 -13.11 14.09 1.74
C THR A 83 -12.04 13.10 1.28
N LYS A 84 -10.92 13.01 2.01
CA LYS A 84 -9.85 12.05 1.72
C LYS A 84 -10.26 10.60 2.04
N ALA A 85 -11.04 10.38 3.09
CA ALA A 85 -11.63 9.07 3.39
C ALA A 85 -12.62 8.62 2.30
N ALA A 86 -13.43 9.54 1.78
CA ALA A 86 -14.33 9.27 0.65
C ALA A 86 -13.55 8.89 -0.62
N MET A 87 -12.41 9.53 -0.89
CA MET A 87 -11.52 9.14 -2.01
C MET A 87 -10.98 7.71 -1.85
N ASN A 88 -10.65 7.27 -0.63
CA ASN A 88 -10.22 5.89 -0.38
C ASN A 88 -11.33 4.88 -0.71
N GLN A 89 -12.59 5.19 -0.38
CA GLN A 89 -13.71 4.32 -0.73
C GLN A 89 -14.01 4.36 -2.23
N LEU A 90 -13.94 5.54 -2.85
CA LEU A 90 -14.11 5.70 -4.28
C LEU A 90 -13.06 4.89 -5.06
N THR A 91 -11.81 4.87 -4.60
CA THR A 91 -10.73 4.03 -5.15
C THR A 91 -11.16 2.57 -5.25
N ARG A 92 -11.69 2.02 -4.16
CA ARG A 92 -12.15 0.62 -4.09
C ARG A 92 -13.32 0.35 -5.03
N HIS A 93 -14.32 1.24 -5.03
CA HIS A 93 -15.50 1.09 -5.87
C HIS A 93 -15.14 1.11 -7.37
N LEU A 94 -14.38 2.11 -7.80
CA LEU A 94 -13.98 2.23 -9.21
C LEU A 94 -13.06 1.07 -9.63
N ALA A 95 -12.19 0.58 -8.76
CA ALA A 95 -11.38 -0.62 -9.03
C ALA A 95 -12.25 -1.84 -9.35
N CYS A 96 -13.32 -2.06 -8.59
CA CYS A 96 -14.24 -3.17 -8.80
C CYS A 96 -15.12 -2.97 -10.04
N GLU A 97 -15.63 -1.76 -10.26
CA GLU A 97 -16.56 -1.46 -11.36
C GLU A 97 -15.89 -1.39 -12.72
N TRP A 98 -14.67 -0.83 -12.79
CA TRP A 98 -13.98 -0.51 -14.05
C TRP A 98 -12.89 -1.51 -14.43
N ALA A 99 -12.60 -2.52 -13.60
CA ALA A 99 -11.69 -3.59 -13.96
C ALA A 99 -12.11 -4.33 -15.25
N LYS A 100 -13.41 -4.50 -15.48
CA LYS A 100 -13.97 -5.09 -16.72
C LYS A 100 -13.61 -4.29 -17.99
N ASP A 101 -13.30 -3.01 -17.84
CA ASP A 101 -12.88 -2.11 -18.91
C ASP A 101 -11.35 -2.03 -19.04
N GLY A 102 -10.60 -2.88 -18.31
CA GLY A 102 -9.13 -2.86 -18.29
C GLY A 102 -8.53 -1.71 -17.49
N ILE A 103 -9.31 -1.11 -16.58
CA ILE A 103 -8.88 0.05 -15.78
C ILE A 103 -8.52 -0.41 -14.36
N ARG A 104 -7.32 -0.03 -13.89
CA ARG A 104 -6.87 -0.23 -12.52
C ARG A 104 -6.95 1.06 -11.73
N VAL A 105 -7.37 0.97 -10.48
CA VAL A 105 -7.56 2.15 -9.62
C VAL A 105 -6.94 1.89 -8.26
N ASN A 106 -6.01 2.74 -7.82
CA ASN A 106 -5.36 2.62 -6.52
C ASN A 106 -5.29 4.00 -5.82
N GLY A 107 -5.07 3.97 -4.52
CA GLY A 107 -4.92 5.15 -3.66
C GLY A 107 -3.57 5.14 -2.99
N VAL A 108 -2.94 6.31 -2.90
CA VAL A 108 -1.72 6.56 -2.14
C VAL A 108 -2.08 7.48 -0.97
N VAL A 109 -1.62 7.12 0.23
CA VAL A 109 -1.98 7.78 1.48
C VAL A 109 -0.71 8.34 2.13
N PRO A 110 -0.26 9.53 1.73
CA PRO A 110 0.89 10.16 2.33
C PRO A 110 0.57 10.74 3.72
N TRP A 111 1.59 10.85 4.56
CA TRP A 111 1.54 11.67 5.76
C TRP A 111 2.29 12.99 5.56
N PHE A 112 3.05 13.45 6.55
CA PHE A 112 3.75 14.72 6.51
C PHE A 112 4.96 14.64 5.57
N ILE A 113 4.77 15.19 4.37
CA ILE A 113 5.78 15.23 3.30
C ILE A 113 6.35 16.64 3.21
N ASN A 114 7.67 16.72 3.13
CA ASN A 114 8.42 17.95 2.97
C ASN A 114 8.08 18.60 1.62
N THR A 115 7.23 19.62 1.66
CA THR A 115 6.79 20.37 0.48
C THR A 115 6.79 21.86 0.80
N PRO A 116 6.86 22.75 -0.21
CA PRO A 116 6.78 24.19 0.01
C PRO A 116 5.52 24.62 0.79
N LEU A 117 4.42 23.87 0.69
CA LEU A 117 3.16 24.15 1.38
C LEU A 117 3.30 24.08 2.92
N VAL A 118 4.13 23.18 3.43
CA VAL A 118 4.28 22.91 4.88
C VAL A 118 5.62 23.40 5.44
N GLU A 119 6.41 24.14 4.66
CA GLU A 119 7.76 24.60 5.06
C GLU A 119 7.74 25.41 6.37
N HIS A 120 6.68 26.19 6.60
CA HIS A 120 6.48 26.94 7.83
C HIS A 120 6.29 26.03 9.07
N LEU A 121 5.66 24.87 8.89
CA LEU A 121 5.47 23.87 9.97
C LEU A 121 6.76 23.09 10.25
N VAL A 122 7.58 22.85 9.22
CA VAL A 122 8.92 22.23 9.38
C VAL A 122 9.84 23.12 10.22
N LYS A 123 9.69 24.45 10.12
CA LYS A 123 10.47 25.42 10.91
C LYS A 123 10.01 25.54 12.36
N ASP A 124 8.78 25.13 12.67
CA ASP A 124 8.31 25.04 14.06
C ASP A 124 8.84 23.77 14.71
N LYS A 125 9.89 23.94 15.52
CA LYS A 125 10.54 22.84 16.23
C LYS A 125 9.57 22.08 17.16
N THR A 126 8.63 22.77 17.80
CA THR A 126 7.70 22.11 18.74
C THR A 126 6.75 21.19 17.98
N PHE A 127 6.23 21.68 16.86
CA PHE A 127 5.38 20.89 15.97
C PHE A 127 6.15 19.71 15.38
N LEU A 128 7.37 19.95 14.88
CA LEU A 128 8.22 18.92 14.28
C LEU A 128 8.59 17.84 15.30
N ASP A 129 9.03 18.20 16.51
CA ASP A 129 9.37 17.24 17.57
C ASP A 129 8.14 16.38 17.95
N GLY A 130 6.95 17.00 18.04
CA GLY A 130 5.69 16.31 18.27
C GLY A 130 5.35 15.31 17.16
N LEU A 131 5.52 15.71 15.89
CA LEU A 131 5.34 14.85 14.73
C LEU A 131 6.33 13.67 14.74
N MET A 132 7.62 13.93 14.95
CA MET A 132 8.66 12.90 14.97
C MET A 132 8.46 11.91 16.12
N SER A 133 7.94 12.37 17.27
CA SER A 133 7.63 11.47 18.39
C SER A 133 6.62 10.37 18.03
N ARG A 134 5.78 10.61 17.00
CA ARG A 134 4.70 9.71 16.55
C ARG A 134 5.02 8.95 15.26
N THR A 135 6.11 9.29 14.58
CA THR A 135 6.53 8.66 13.33
C THR A 135 7.74 7.76 13.61
N PRO A 136 7.62 6.43 13.49
CA PRO A 136 8.72 5.49 13.72
C PRO A 136 10.02 5.84 13.00
N LEU A 137 9.97 6.32 11.75
CA LEU A 137 11.16 6.71 10.98
C LEU A 137 11.81 8.05 11.42
N LYS A 138 11.23 8.77 12.39
CA LYS A 138 11.78 10.00 12.99
C LYS A 138 12.23 11.10 12.02
N ARG A 139 11.66 11.15 10.82
CA ARG A 139 11.84 12.25 9.86
C ARG A 139 10.55 12.49 9.07
N PRO A 140 10.36 13.68 8.46
CA PRO A 140 9.40 13.87 7.38
C PRO A 140 9.71 12.97 6.18
N GLY A 141 8.68 12.68 5.38
CA GLY A 141 8.86 12.03 4.08
C GLY A 141 9.23 13.05 3.00
N GLU A 142 9.85 12.59 1.92
CA GLU A 142 10.20 13.40 0.75
C GLU A 142 9.23 13.16 -0.42
N VAL A 143 9.15 14.12 -1.35
CA VAL A 143 8.22 14.06 -2.50
C VAL A 143 8.51 12.85 -3.40
N GLU A 144 9.79 12.50 -3.51
CA GLU A 144 10.30 11.35 -4.26
C GLU A 144 9.75 10.03 -3.71
N GLU A 145 9.49 9.95 -2.40
CA GLU A 145 9.00 8.73 -1.75
C GLU A 145 7.52 8.47 -2.07
N VAL A 146 6.72 9.53 -2.23
CA VAL A 146 5.32 9.41 -2.66
C VAL A 146 5.24 9.20 -4.18
N SER A 147 5.97 10.01 -4.94
CA SER A 147 5.94 9.96 -6.41
C SER A 147 6.49 8.65 -6.98
N SER A 148 7.46 8.01 -6.31
CA SER A 148 7.96 6.69 -6.69
C SER A 148 6.89 5.60 -6.57
N LEU A 149 6.06 5.63 -5.53
CA LEU A 149 4.93 4.71 -5.40
C LEU A 149 3.89 4.94 -6.51
N VAL A 150 3.55 6.21 -6.76
CA VAL A 150 2.61 6.59 -7.82
C VAL A 150 3.12 6.08 -9.18
N ALA A 151 4.41 6.30 -9.47
CA ALA A 151 5.03 5.81 -10.70
C ALA A 151 4.99 4.29 -10.78
N TYR A 152 5.35 3.58 -9.70
CA TYR A 152 5.32 2.12 -9.64
C TYR A 152 3.92 1.55 -9.94
N LEU A 153 2.87 2.10 -9.35
CA LEU A 153 1.48 1.68 -9.60
C LEU A 153 1.04 1.88 -11.05
N CYS A 154 1.69 2.80 -11.76
CA CYS A 154 1.48 3.05 -13.18
C CYS A 154 2.24 2.11 -14.11
N LEU A 155 3.23 1.35 -13.61
CA LEU A 155 3.99 0.41 -14.42
C LEU A 155 3.21 -0.86 -14.74
N PRO A 156 3.51 -1.54 -15.87
CA PRO A 156 3.01 -2.88 -16.15
C PRO A 156 3.36 -3.88 -15.04
N ALA A 157 4.47 -3.68 -14.32
CA ALA A 157 4.87 -4.53 -13.20
C ALA A 157 3.85 -4.55 -12.03
N ALA A 158 2.96 -3.55 -11.95
CA ALA A 158 1.87 -3.46 -11.00
C ALA A 158 0.51 -3.87 -11.61
N SER A 159 0.49 -4.63 -12.72
CA SER A 159 -0.73 -4.97 -13.46
C SER A 159 -1.75 -5.80 -12.68
N TYR A 160 -1.36 -6.40 -11.55
CA TYR A 160 -2.27 -7.12 -10.65
C TYR A 160 -2.68 -6.36 -9.39
N ILE A 161 -2.26 -5.11 -9.26
CA ILE A 161 -2.56 -4.26 -8.10
C ILE A 161 -3.69 -3.32 -8.48
N THR A 162 -4.86 -3.52 -7.87
CA THR A 162 -6.03 -2.65 -8.01
C THR A 162 -6.84 -2.65 -6.71
N GLY A 163 -7.52 -1.54 -6.44
CA GLY A 163 -8.32 -1.30 -5.25
C GLY A 163 -7.50 -1.05 -3.97
N GLN A 164 -6.17 -1.05 -4.06
CA GLN A 164 -5.31 -0.86 -2.89
C GLN A 164 -5.29 0.60 -2.45
N VAL A 165 -5.18 0.80 -1.14
CA VAL A 165 -4.97 2.11 -0.50
C VAL A 165 -3.68 1.98 0.32
N ILE A 166 -2.56 2.39 -0.26
CA ILE A 166 -1.21 2.12 0.26
C ILE A 166 -0.70 3.35 1.02
N VAL A 167 -0.24 3.14 2.26
CA VAL A 167 0.20 4.23 3.14
C VAL A 167 1.70 4.48 3.01
N VAL A 168 2.06 5.77 2.91
CA VAL A 168 3.43 6.28 2.81
C VAL A 168 3.62 7.32 3.92
N ASP A 169 3.80 6.85 5.15
CA ASP A 169 3.73 7.67 6.36
C ASP A 169 4.84 7.44 7.39
N GLY A 170 5.85 6.64 7.04
CA GLY A 170 6.91 6.28 7.96
C GLY A 170 6.45 5.53 9.20
N GLY A 171 5.30 4.85 9.14
CA GLY A 171 4.73 4.04 10.23
C GLY A 171 3.79 4.80 11.17
N PHE A 172 3.46 6.06 10.87
CA PHE A 172 2.64 6.91 11.74
C PHE A 172 1.27 6.29 12.09
N THR A 173 0.54 5.78 11.10
CA THR A 173 -0.82 5.25 11.28
C THR A 173 -0.90 3.95 12.08
N ILE A 174 0.22 3.22 12.20
CA ILE A 174 0.31 1.96 12.93
C ILE A 174 0.97 2.13 14.30
N CYS A 175 1.59 3.28 14.56
CA CYS A 175 2.23 3.59 15.82
C CYS A 175 1.21 4.18 16.80
N GLY A 176 0.70 3.33 17.71
CA GLY A 176 -0.31 3.68 18.70
C GLY A 176 0.22 4.49 19.89
N PHE A 177 0.99 3.86 20.77
CA PHE A 177 1.66 4.48 21.91
C PHE A 177 3.00 3.80 22.12
N GLN A 178 4.09 4.57 22.17
CA GLN A 178 5.45 4.04 22.30
C GLN A 178 5.99 4.41 23.69
N PHE A 179 6.36 3.41 24.49
CA PHE A 179 6.99 3.65 25.80
C PHE A 179 8.41 4.16 25.58
N GLN A 180 8.72 5.36 26.08
CA GLN A 180 10.09 5.87 26.15
C GLN A 180 10.84 5.39 27.41
N ARG A 181 10.24 4.50 28.21
CA ARG A 181 10.78 4.06 29.49
C ARG A 181 11.35 2.63 29.37
N PRO A 182 12.65 2.41 29.65
CA PRO A 182 13.30 1.10 29.57
C PRO A 182 12.68 0.03 30.49
N GLU A 183 11.92 0.44 31.50
CA GLU A 183 11.40 -0.40 32.57
C GLU A 183 10.08 -1.14 32.24
N PHE A 184 9.42 -0.83 31.12
CA PHE A 184 8.12 -1.42 30.75
C PHE A 184 8.14 -2.37 29.55
N GLY A 185 9.32 -2.64 28.98
CA GLY A 185 9.47 -3.63 27.91
C GLY A 185 10.81 -3.47 27.19
N ILE A 186 11.52 -4.59 26.99
CA ILE A 186 12.70 -4.62 26.13
C ILE A 186 12.14 -4.67 24.70
N PRO A 187 12.41 -3.68 23.82
CA PRO A 187 12.13 -3.81 22.38
C PRO A 187 12.72 -5.13 21.89
N LEU A 188 12.13 -5.76 20.87
CA LEU A 188 12.66 -7.01 20.34
C LEU A 188 14.05 -6.75 19.75
N LYS A 189 15.09 -6.89 20.60
CA LYS A 189 16.46 -6.53 20.25
C LYS A 189 16.90 -7.40 19.09
N ILE A 190 17.35 -6.75 18.03
CA ILE A 190 18.10 -7.42 16.98
C ILE A 190 19.32 -8.04 17.68
N ASN A 191 19.43 -9.37 17.60
CA ASN A 191 20.47 -10.14 18.28
C ASN A 191 21.85 -9.51 17.98
N GLU A 192 22.66 -9.28 19.00
CA GLU A 192 23.99 -8.64 18.88
C GLU A 192 24.96 -9.46 18.00
N ASN A 193 24.66 -10.74 17.77
CA ASN A 193 25.36 -11.61 16.80
C ASN A 193 24.91 -11.41 15.34
N PHE A 194 23.82 -10.67 15.12
CA PHE A 194 23.36 -10.24 13.80
C PHE A 194 24.14 -8.97 13.42
N LYS A 195 25.40 -9.16 13.00
CA LYS A 195 26.22 -8.07 12.50
C LYS A 195 25.63 -7.55 11.18
N ILE A 196 25.00 -6.38 11.22
CA ILE A 196 24.70 -5.58 10.03
C ILE A 196 26.03 -5.08 9.48
N GLY A 197 26.69 -5.91 8.67
CA GLY A 197 27.85 -5.49 7.89
C GLY A 197 27.44 -4.39 6.92
N ALA A 198 28.35 -3.48 6.60
CA ALA A 198 28.18 -2.34 5.68
C ALA A 198 27.83 -2.71 4.21
N GLU A 199 27.33 -3.93 3.98
CA GLU A 199 26.81 -4.44 2.73
C GLU A 199 25.47 -5.14 3.03
N VAL A 200 24.35 -4.42 2.96
CA VAL A 200 23.02 -5.02 3.16
C VAL A 200 22.64 -5.78 1.88
N GLU A 201 23.05 -7.03 1.83
CA GLU A 201 22.50 -8.03 0.91
C GLU A 201 21.02 -8.23 1.29
N VAL A 202 20.07 -8.00 0.37
CA VAL A 202 18.64 -8.19 0.66
C VAL A 202 18.38 -9.66 1.00
N GLN A 203 18.14 -9.94 2.28
CA GLN A 203 17.75 -11.26 2.74
C GLN A 203 16.22 -11.36 2.65
N VAL A 204 15.71 -11.80 1.49
CA VAL A 204 14.30 -12.20 1.36
C VAL A 204 14.11 -13.50 2.12
N TYR A 205 13.34 -13.43 3.20
CA TYR A 205 13.05 -14.55 4.07
C TYR A 205 11.63 -15.06 3.79
N ILE A 206 11.50 -16.27 3.25
CA ILE A 206 10.19 -16.96 3.23
C ILE A 206 10.04 -17.76 4.52
N ILE A 207 8.91 -17.57 5.20
CA ILE A 207 8.43 -18.53 6.21
C ILE A 207 7.48 -19.51 5.51
N GLN A 208 7.92 -20.76 5.34
CA GLN A 208 7.04 -21.84 4.89
C GLN A 208 6.50 -22.59 6.11
N HIS A 209 5.18 -22.54 6.33
CA HIS A 209 4.52 -23.41 7.31
C HIS A 209 4.20 -24.77 6.65
N SER A 210 4.85 -25.82 7.14
CA SER A 210 4.61 -27.22 6.77
C SER A 210 4.23 -27.99 8.03
N LYS A 211 3.18 -28.84 7.98
CA LYS A 211 2.79 -29.70 9.12
C LYS A 211 3.89 -30.68 9.55
N HIS A 212 4.96 -30.87 8.77
CA HIS A 212 5.99 -31.90 8.99
C HIS A 212 7.44 -31.37 8.96
N GLU A 213 7.68 -30.07 8.77
CA GLU A 213 9.02 -29.48 8.83
C GLU A 213 9.01 -28.22 9.71
N ARG A 214 10.02 -28.10 10.59
CA ARG A 214 10.29 -26.87 11.36
C ARG A 214 10.38 -25.70 10.39
N THR A 215 9.94 -24.51 10.81
CA THR A 215 10.12 -23.23 10.10
C THR A 215 11.52 -23.14 9.46
N GLN A 216 11.60 -23.26 8.14
CA GLN A 216 12.88 -23.14 7.41
C GLN A 216 12.94 -21.80 6.70
N TRP A 217 13.96 -21.02 7.03
CA TRP A 217 14.33 -19.80 6.31
C TRP A 217 15.01 -20.19 5.00
N ARG A 218 14.42 -19.83 3.84
CA ARG A 218 15.05 -20.03 2.52
C ARG A 218 15.31 -18.70 1.82
N ARG A 219 16.55 -18.53 1.36
CA ARG A 219 17.04 -17.41 0.54
C ARG A 219 16.59 -17.59 -0.90
N LEU A 220 15.76 -16.68 -1.43
CA LEU A 220 15.17 -16.84 -2.77
C LEU A 220 16.00 -16.27 -3.92
N GLN A 221 16.58 -15.07 -3.80
CA GLN A 221 17.24 -14.38 -4.92
C GLN A 221 18.28 -13.35 -4.44
N ARG A 222 19.23 -13.00 -5.32
CA ARG A 222 20.10 -11.81 -5.18
C ARG A 222 19.34 -10.60 -5.71
N LEU A 223 19.07 -9.63 -4.86
CA LEU A 223 18.54 -8.31 -5.25
C LEU A 223 19.65 -7.25 -5.14
N PRO A 224 19.55 -6.12 -5.89
CA PRO A 224 20.52 -5.03 -5.81
C PRO A 224 20.65 -4.47 -4.39
N LYS A 225 21.80 -3.83 -4.09
CA LYS A 225 22.07 -3.19 -2.80
C LYS A 225 20.94 -2.19 -2.48
N VAL A 226 20.31 -2.34 -1.32
CA VAL A 226 19.31 -1.39 -0.82
C VAL A 226 20.07 -0.26 -0.12
N PRO A 227 19.90 1.00 -0.52
CA PRO A 227 20.43 2.11 0.24
C PRO A 227 19.65 2.22 1.55
N ASP A 228 20.39 2.13 2.65
CA ASP A 228 20.00 2.36 4.05
C ASP A 228 18.74 1.65 4.56
N GLY A 229 18.95 0.74 5.54
CA GLY A 229 17.90 0.02 6.26
C GLY A 229 17.71 -1.43 5.79
N LEU A 230 17.46 -2.32 6.75
CA LEU A 230 17.08 -3.71 6.49
C LEU A 230 15.60 -3.73 6.06
N LEU A 231 15.31 -4.30 4.89
CA LEU A 231 13.94 -4.55 4.43
C LEU A 231 13.60 -6.02 4.66
N MET A 232 12.65 -6.28 5.56
CA MET A 232 12.06 -7.61 5.70
C MET A 232 10.77 -7.67 4.89
N VAL A 233 10.72 -8.58 3.90
CA VAL A 233 9.53 -8.87 3.08
C VAL A 233 9.14 -10.33 3.22
N TRP A 234 7.95 -10.60 3.74
CA TRP A 234 7.45 -11.97 3.90
C TRP A 234 6.34 -12.21 2.88
N PRO A 235 6.49 -13.19 1.97
CA PRO A 235 5.41 -13.57 1.06
C PRO A 235 4.39 -14.44 1.81
N LEU A 236 3.16 -13.97 1.91
CA LEU A 236 2.04 -14.73 2.46
C LEU A 236 1.51 -15.70 1.39
N LEU A 237 2.08 -16.90 1.32
CA LEU A 237 1.63 -17.93 0.38
C LEU A 237 0.63 -18.87 1.06
N SER A 238 -0.60 -18.88 0.56
CA SER A 238 -1.61 -19.85 0.99
C SER A 238 -1.44 -21.18 0.26
N ARG A 239 -1.57 -22.30 0.99
CA ARG A 239 -1.85 -23.60 0.36
C ARG A 239 -3.32 -23.55 0.00
N GLY A 240 -3.67 -23.43 -1.28
CA GLY A 240 -5.06 -23.55 -1.72
C GLY A 240 -5.63 -24.91 -1.29
N THR A 241 -6.27 -24.96 -0.12
CA THR A 241 -6.95 -26.15 0.37
C THR A 241 -8.31 -26.22 -0.30
N SER A 242 -8.59 -27.34 -0.96
CA SER A 242 -9.83 -27.64 -1.67
C SER A 242 -11.06 -27.85 -0.73
N GLY A 243 -11.06 -27.25 0.45
CA GLY A 243 -12.10 -27.43 1.47
C GLY A 243 -12.36 -26.16 2.25
N ILE A 244 -13.60 -25.67 2.19
CA ILE A 244 -14.12 -24.58 3.02
C ILE A 244 -14.32 -25.17 4.44
N GLY A 245 -13.32 -25.11 5.31
CA GLY A 245 -13.37 -25.68 6.67
C GLY A 245 -12.30 -25.11 7.61
N HIS A 246 -12.21 -25.65 8.84
CA HIS A 246 -11.33 -25.22 9.96
C HIS A 246 -9.87 -24.88 9.56
N ALA A 247 -9.31 -25.52 8.54
CA ALA A 247 -7.96 -25.25 8.03
C ALA A 247 -7.80 -23.84 7.44
N VAL A 248 -8.84 -23.30 6.80
CA VAL A 248 -8.86 -21.93 6.27
C VAL A 248 -8.85 -20.90 7.41
N VAL A 249 -9.52 -21.22 8.53
CA VAL A 249 -9.60 -20.30 9.69
C VAL A 249 -8.24 -20.18 10.39
N GLU A 250 -7.53 -21.29 10.60
CA GLU A 250 -6.17 -21.27 11.17
C GLU A 250 -5.18 -20.54 10.26
N GLU A 251 -5.30 -20.72 8.95
CA GLU A 251 -4.46 -20.05 7.95
C GLU A 251 -4.73 -18.54 7.92
N LEU A 252 -5.99 -18.12 7.83
CA LEU A 252 -6.40 -16.71 7.91
C LEU A 252 -6.00 -16.06 9.24
N ALA A 253 -6.07 -16.78 10.37
CA ALA A 253 -5.59 -16.32 11.66
C ALA A 253 -4.06 -16.12 11.66
N GLY A 254 -3.31 -17.02 11.01
CA GLY A 254 -1.88 -16.87 10.77
C GLY A 254 -1.56 -15.63 9.92
N LEU A 255 -2.32 -15.39 8.84
CA LEU A 255 -2.18 -14.18 8.00
C LEU A 255 -2.47 -12.89 8.79
N ALA A 256 -3.49 -12.90 9.65
CA ALA A 256 -3.80 -11.76 10.52
C ALA A 256 -2.68 -11.51 11.55
N GLY A 257 -2.14 -12.56 12.16
CA GLY A 257 -0.99 -12.47 13.07
C GLY A 257 0.24 -11.89 12.38
N MET A 258 0.46 -12.27 11.13
CA MET A 258 1.52 -11.77 10.27
C MET A 258 1.41 -10.28 9.93
N ILE A 259 0.19 -9.81 9.63
CA ILE A 259 -0.09 -8.38 9.43
C ILE A 259 0.26 -7.61 10.69
N GLN A 260 -0.17 -8.08 11.85
CA GLN A 260 0.09 -7.39 13.11
C GLN A 260 1.58 -7.43 13.50
N LEU A 261 2.26 -8.55 13.24
CA LEU A 261 3.70 -8.67 13.48
C LEU A 261 4.49 -7.70 12.60
N THR A 262 4.15 -7.60 11.31
CA THR A 262 4.75 -6.63 10.37
C THR A 262 4.66 -5.21 10.92
N ARG A 263 3.49 -4.83 11.44
CA ARG A 263 3.26 -3.51 12.03
C ARG A 263 4.06 -3.29 13.31
N ASN A 264 4.07 -4.27 14.21
CA ASN A 264 4.81 -4.15 15.47
C ASN A 264 6.31 -3.99 15.21
N LEU A 265 6.90 -4.82 14.34
CA LEU A 265 8.32 -4.75 13.99
C LEU A 265 8.66 -3.44 13.26
N ALA A 266 7.78 -2.94 12.38
CA ALA A 266 7.97 -1.65 11.73
C ALA A 266 8.01 -0.48 12.73
N CYS A 267 7.20 -0.54 13.79
CA CYS A 267 7.22 0.45 14.86
C CYS A 267 8.48 0.33 15.73
N GLU A 268 8.85 -0.89 16.12
CA GLU A 268 9.98 -1.14 17.02
C GLU A 268 11.34 -0.85 16.36
N TRP A 269 11.52 -1.28 15.11
CA TRP A 269 12.82 -1.15 14.42
C TRP A 269 12.91 0.09 13.51
N GLY A 270 11.83 0.88 13.41
CA GLY A 270 11.82 2.11 12.61
C GLY A 270 12.87 3.14 13.06
N GLU A 271 13.12 3.23 14.38
CA GLU A 271 14.16 4.10 14.95
C GLU A 271 15.58 3.67 14.56
N ASP A 272 15.78 2.38 14.32
CA ASP A 272 17.04 1.81 13.82
C ASP A 272 17.16 1.91 12.29
N GLY A 273 16.23 2.62 11.63
CA GLY A 273 16.19 2.77 10.17
C GLY A 273 15.74 1.52 9.43
N ILE A 274 15.14 0.54 10.12
CA ILE A 274 14.72 -0.74 9.53
C ILE A 274 13.26 -0.65 9.11
N ARG A 275 12.98 -1.12 7.90
CA ARG A 275 11.64 -1.10 7.29
C ARG A 275 11.10 -2.50 7.22
N VAL A 276 9.87 -2.69 7.68
CA VAL A 276 9.25 -4.01 7.69
C VAL A 276 7.94 -3.93 6.94
N ASN A 277 7.81 -4.72 5.87
CA ASN A 277 6.61 -4.74 5.03
C ASN A 277 6.27 -6.19 4.68
N ALA A 278 5.01 -6.46 4.35
CA ALA A 278 4.58 -7.77 3.85
C ALA A 278 4.02 -7.65 2.44
N VAL A 279 4.22 -8.70 1.64
CA VAL A 279 3.59 -8.83 0.33
C VAL A 279 2.62 -10.00 0.42
N ALA A 280 1.36 -9.73 0.12
CA ALA A 280 0.27 -10.70 0.21
C ALA A 280 -0.23 -11.08 -1.19
N PRO A 281 0.46 -11.99 -1.89
CA PRO A 281 -0.02 -12.52 -3.15
C PRO A 281 -1.23 -13.43 -2.92
N TRP A 282 -2.22 -13.38 -3.80
CA TRP A 282 -3.37 -14.28 -3.77
C TRP A 282 -3.51 -15.00 -5.12
N TYR A 283 -3.61 -16.33 -5.09
CA TYR A 283 -3.71 -17.21 -6.26
C TYR A 283 -2.76 -16.85 -7.42
N THR A 284 -1.48 -16.73 -7.11
CA THR A 284 -0.39 -16.55 -8.07
C THR A 284 0.01 -17.89 -8.69
N LYS A 285 0.25 -17.93 -10.01
CA LYS A 285 0.65 -19.14 -10.74
C LYS A 285 2.00 -19.66 -10.27
N THR A 286 1.98 -20.57 -9.31
CA THR A 286 3.15 -21.21 -8.73
C THR A 286 2.99 -22.73 -8.74
N PRO A 287 4.10 -23.50 -8.64
CA PRO A 287 4.01 -24.96 -8.48
C PRO A 287 3.16 -25.41 -7.29
N LEU A 288 2.98 -24.56 -6.26
CA LEU A 288 2.19 -24.87 -5.05
C LEU A 288 0.69 -24.89 -5.31
N VAL A 289 0.20 -24.11 -6.28
CA VAL A 289 -1.24 -24.04 -6.62
C VAL A 289 -1.57 -24.79 -7.91
N LYS A 290 -0.63 -25.58 -8.45
CA LYS A 290 -0.78 -26.31 -9.72
C LYS A 290 -2.03 -27.19 -9.78
N ASP A 291 -2.45 -27.76 -8.64
CA ASP A 291 -3.58 -28.68 -8.59
C ASP A 291 -4.90 -27.90 -8.49
N VAL A 292 -4.90 -26.74 -7.82
CA VAL A 292 -6.01 -25.77 -7.84
C VAL A 292 -6.23 -25.22 -9.26
N LEU A 293 -5.14 -24.93 -9.99
CA LEU A 293 -5.21 -24.45 -11.37
C LEU A 293 -5.77 -25.50 -12.35
N LYS A 294 -5.78 -26.78 -11.98
CA LYS A 294 -6.37 -27.87 -12.78
C LYS A 294 -7.86 -28.07 -12.50
N ASP A 295 -8.33 -27.69 -11.31
CA ASP A 295 -9.75 -27.71 -10.96
C ASP A 295 -10.45 -26.51 -11.59
N LYS A 296 -10.86 -26.68 -12.85
CA LYS A 296 -11.43 -25.61 -13.66
C LYS A 296 -12.71 -25.00 -13.05
N PRO A 297 -13.71 -25.78 -12.57
CA PRO A 297 -14.88 -25.21 -11.91
C PRO A 297 -14.53 -24.33 -10.70
N PHE A 298 -13.63 -24.79 -9.84
CA PHE A 298 -13.22 -24.03 -8.67
C PHE A 298 -12.40 -22.78 -9.04
N LEU A 299 -11.51 -22.91 -10.03
CA LEU A 299 -10.74 -21.78 -10.54
C LEU A 299 -11.64 -20.70 -11.17
N ASP A 300 -12.63 -21.09 -11.95
CA ASP A 300 -13.59 -20.17 -12.59
C ASP A 300 -14.39 -19.41 -11.52
N GLU A 301 -14.78 -20.08 -10.43
CA GLU A 301 -15.44 -19.44 -9.29
C GLU A 301 -14.53 -18.43 -8.58
N LEU A 302 -13.27 -18.80 -8.33
CA LEU A 302 -12.28 -17.90 -7.71
C LEU A 302 -12.01 -16.68 -8.57
N ILE A 303 -11.76 -16.89 -9.87
CA ILE A 303 -11.52 -15.82 -10.84
C ILE A 303 -12.72 -14.88 -10.91
N ALA A 304 -13.94 -15.41 -10.82
CA ALA A 304 -15.15 -14.60 -10.85
C ALA A 304 -15.27 -13.62 -9.67
N ARG A 305 -14.55 -13.87 -8.57
CA ARG A 305 -14.51 -13.03 -7.36
C ARG A 305 -13.39 -11.99 -7.39
N MET A 306 -12.53 -12.01 -8.40
CA MET A 306 -11.45 -11.04 -8.56
C MET A 306 -11.88 -9.96 -9.57
N PRO A 307 -11.76 -8.66 -9.24
CA PRO A 307 -11.97 -7.59 -10.21
C PRO A 307 -11.21 -7.79 -11.52
N LEU A 308 -9.93 -8.20 -11.46
CA LEU A 308 -9.11 -8.41 -12.66
C LEU A 308 -9.38 -9.71 -13.43
N ARG A 309 -10.26 -10.60 -12.95
CA ARG A 309 -10.76 -11.78 -13.68
C ARG A 309 -9.67 -12.69 -14.28
N ARG A 310 -8.52 -12.82 -13.60
CA ARG A 310 -7.47 -13.80 -13.92
C ARG A 310 -6.64 -14.09 -12.67
N PRO A 311 -5.89 -15.21 -12.60
CA PRO A 311 -4.85 -15.40 -11.59
C PRO A 311 -3.65 -14.47 -11.81
N GLY A 312 -2.88 -14.24 -10.74
CA GLY A 312 -1.67 -13.42 -10.77
C GLY A 312 -0.44 -14.18 -11.27
N GLU A 313 0.56 -13.44 -11.73
CA GLU A 313 1.87 -13.96 -12.14
C GLU A 313 2.93 -13.76 -11.05
N VAL A 314 3.97 -14.60 -11.04
CA VAL A 314 5.05 -14.54 -10.02
C VAL A 314 5.80 -13.22 -10.10
N GLU A 315 5.94 -12.70 -11.31
CA GLU A 315 6.56 -11.42 -11.66
C GLU A 315 5.82 -10.26 -11.00
N GLU A 316 4.49 -10.34 -10.87
CA GLU A 316 3.66 -9.30 -10.26
C GLU A 316 3.80 -9.26 -8.73
N ALA A 317 4.05 -10.42 -8.10
CA ALA A 317 4.33 -10.48 -6.67
C ALA A 317 5.77 -10.04 -6.36
N SER A 318 6.74 -10.49 -7.17
CA SER A 318 8.16 -10.16 -7.01
C SER A 318 8.49 -8.69 -7.34
N SER A 319 7.74 -8.06 -8.25
CA SER A 319 7.90 -6.63 -8.56
C SER A 319 7.62 -5.73 -7.35
N VAL A 320 6.68 -6.10 -6.48
CA VAL A 320 6.43 -5.35 -5.23
C VAL A 320 7.62 -5.43 -4.30
N VAL A 321 8.23 -6.61 -4.18
CA VAL A 321 9.46 -6.80 -3.40
C VAL A 321 10.57 -5.91 -3.95
N ALA A 322 10.74 -5.89 -5.27
CA ALA A 322 11.74 -5.05 -5.93
C ALA A 322 11.48 -3.56 -5.70
N TYR A 323 10.23 -3.10 -5.79
CA TYR A 323 9.84 -1.73 -5.47
C TYR A 323 10.19 -1.34 -4.03
N LEU A 324 9.85 -2.19 -3.05
CA LEU A 324 10.15 -1.93 -1.64
C LEU A 324 11.65 -1.81 -1.33
N CYS A 325 12.50 -2.41 -2.19
CA CYS A 325 13.96 -2.30 -2.14
C CYS A 325 14.51 -0.98 -2.71
N LEU A 326 13.71 -0.19 -3.43
CA LEU A 326 14.17 1.08 -4.00
C LEU A 326 14.22 2.18 -2.93
N SER A 327 15.11 3.16 -3.12
CA SER A 327 15.14 4.38 -2.30
C SER A 327 13.80 5.12 -2.33
N GLY A 328 13.09 5.08 -3.45
CA GLY A 328 11.73 5.63 -3.55
C GLY A 328 10.70 5.01 -2.60
N ALA A 329 11.00 3.87 -1.96
CA ALA A 329 10.15 3.25 -0.97
C ALA A 329 10.65 3.46 0.48
N SER A 330 11.63 4.34 0.73
CA SER A 330 12.23 4.51 2.06
C SER A 330 11.28 5.05 3.13
N TYR A 331 10.11 5.58 2.76
CA TYR A 331 9.06 5.99 3.70
C TYR A 331 7.89 4.99 3.81
N VAL A 332 8.00 3.84 3.15
CA VAL A 332 6.99 2.78 3.19
C VAL A 332 7.43 1.74 4.22
N THR A 333 6.72 1.68 5.34
CA THR A 333 6.95 0.70 6.42
C THR A 333 5.63 0.31 7.08
N GLY A 334 5.59 -0.89 7.64
CA GLY A 334 4.41 -1.45 8.29
C GLY A 334 3.27 -1.82 7.35
N GLN A 335 3.51 -1.79 6.03
CA GLN A 335 2.47 -2.03 5.04
C GLN A 335 2.36 -3.50 4.69
N VAL A 336 1.13 -3.93 4.41
CA VAL A 336 0.86 -5.20 3.74
C VAL A 336 0.29 -4.88 2.37
N ILE A 337 1.07 -5.12 1.32
CA ILE A 337 0.69 -4.81 -0.05
C ILE A 337 0.08 -6.08 -0.65
N ALA A 338 -1.23 -6.05 -0.91
CA ALA A 338 -1.90 -7.18 -1.55
C ALA A 338 -1.66 -7.17 -3.07
N VAL A 339 -1.33 -8.35 -3.59
CA VAL A 339 -1.15 -8.64 -5.02
C VAL A 339 -2.13 -9.73 -5.38
N ASP A 340 -3.41 -9.36 -5.41
CA ASP A 340 -4.54 -10.28 -5.36
C ASP A 340 -5.62 -9.99 -6.42
N GLY A 341 -5.33 -9.09 -7.36
CA GLY A 341 -6.26 -8.70 -8.40
C GLY A 341 -7.51 -7.98 -7.90
N GLY A 342 -7.49 -7.45 -6.67
CA GLY A 342 -8.60 -6.78 -6.00
C GLY A 342 -9.51 -7.70 -5.20
N PHE A 343 -9.10 -8.95 -4.94
CA PHE A 343 -9.88 -9.93 -4.18
C PHE A 343 -10.26 -9.43 -2.78
N THR A 344 -9.30 -8.87 -2.05
CA THR A 344 -9.52 -8.30 -0.71
C THR A 344 -10.50 -7.13 -0.69
N VAL A 345 -10.75 -6.51 -1.84
CA VAL A 345 -11.62 -5.33 -1.97
C VAL A 345 -13.05 -5.70 -2.40
N TYR A 346 -13.21 -6.74 -3.21
CA TYR A 346 -14.51 -7.16 -3.73
C TYR A 346 -15.38 -7.89 -2.68
N GLY A 347 -14.74 -8.60 -1.73
CA GLY A 347 -15.43 -9.36 -0.69
C GLY A 347 -16.16 -10.60 -1.21
N PHE A 348 -16.74 -11.38 -0.29
CA PHE A 348 -17.59 -12.54 -0.63
C PHE A 348 -19.00 -12.05 -1.02
N LYS A 349 -19.52 -12.56 -2.14
CA LYS A 349 -20.92 -12.37 -2.54
C LYS A 349 -21.86 -13.30 -1.80
#